data_AF-A0A4Y9LQ08-F1
#
_entry.id   AF-A0A4Y9LQ08-F1
#
_cell.length_a   1.000
_cell.length_b   1.000
_cell.length_c   1.000
_cell.angle_alpha   90.00
_cell.angle_beta   90.00
_cell.angle_gamma   90.00
#
_symmetry.space_group_name_H-M   'P 1'
#
loop_
_entity.id
_entity.type
_entity.pdbx_description
1 polymer ?
#
loop_
_entity_poly.entity_id
_entity_poly.type
_entity_poly.pdbx_seq_one_letter_code
_entity_poly.pdbx_strand_id
1 'polypeptide(L)'
;MRYFFDDCVLDTELRELRRGSDVVHTSPQVFDLLEYLIRTRDRVVSKDDLISAIWNGRIVSDAALTTRLNAVRRAIGDSGERQRLIKTFPRKGFRFVGALHDAGRCTPTAMISSTDELEVARPTGKEAVLVPVSSEQLTGKRRSHHRLGHVKGPLKFVGGALASMAAVGAIAGGLYGYWSFWKTPRTDAVREAQETVISEIKSRLSIVVLPFANLNNDPKQDQFADTITRELTIDIARTPATFVIGYETAALIYRDRPTDLKQFGAVLGVRWAVQGAVKSYGDQVRINVSLTDLQTARDIWSDWFDGDRTNLVALHNNITARLLCVAHLHLRQYEEAIEKCSRSLNIGANLHAYTS
;
A
#
# COMPACT_ATOMS: atom_id res chain seq x y z
N MET A 1 -23.55 -2.53 -26.81
CA MET A 1 -22.31 -2.76 -27.57
C MET A 1 -21.44 -3.75 -26.81
N ARG A 2 -20.58 -4.50 -27.51
CA ARG A 2 -19.64 -5.44 -26.88
C ARG A 2 -18.20 -5.08 -27.21
N TYR A 3 -17.36 -4.99 -26.20
CA TYR A 3 -15.93 -4.71 -26.31
C TYR A 3 -15.13 -5.95 -25.90
N PHE A 4 -14.34 -6.51 -26.81
CA PHE A 4 -13.49 -7.68 -26.54
C PHE A 4 -12.03 -7.23 -26.45
N PHE A 5 -11.35 -7.52 -25.34
CA PHE A 5 -9.96 -7.13 -25.13
C PHE A 5 -9.25 -8.16 -24.25
N ASP A 6 -8.08 -8.64 -24.70
CA ASP A 6 -7.34 -9.71 -24.00
C ASP A 6 -8.24 -10.94 -23.76
N ASP A 7 -8.39 -11.40 -22.51
CA ASP A 7 -9.32 -12.47 -22.09
C ASP A 7 -10.70 -11.96 -21.66
N CYS A 8 -11.00 -10.66 -21.82
CA CYS A 8 -12.19 -9.99 -21.29
C CYS A 8 -13.21 -9.59 -22.36
N VAL A 9 -14.49 -9.63 -21.98
CA VAL A 9 -15.63 -9.13 -22.78
C VAL A 9 -16.48 -8.21 -21.90
N LEU A 10 -16.63 -6.95 -22.30
CA LEU A 10 -17.54 -6.00 -21.65
C LEU A 10 -18.80 -5.82 -22.52
N ASP A 11 -19.96 -6.21 -22.00
CA ASP A 11 -21.27 -6.00 -22.64
C ASP A 11 -21.96 -4.79 -22.00
N THR A 12 -22.13 -3.70 -22.76
CA THR A 12 -22.76 -2.47 -22.26
C THR A 12 -24.28 -2.52 -22.20
N GLU A 13 -24.92 -3.50 -22.87
CA GLU A 13 -26.38 -3.67 -22.86
C GLU A 13 -26.81 -4.51 -21.66
N LEU A 14 -26.07 -5.60 -21.39
CA LEU A 14 -26.28 -6.44 -20.21
C LEU A 14 -25.63 -5.88 -18.93
N ARG A 15 -24.72 -4.91 -19.07
CA ARG A 15 -23.84 -4.39 -18.01
C ARG A 15 -23.03 -5.49 -17.30
N GLU A 16 -22.58 -6.47 -18.09
CA GLU A 16 -21.76 -7.59 -17.63
C GLU A 16 -20.31 -7.45 -18.11
N LEU A 17 -19.37 -7.65 -17.19
CA LEU A 17 -17.98 -7.92 -17.51
C LEU A 17 -17.75 -9.42 -17.39
N ARG A 18 -17.22 -10.04 -18.44
CA ARG A 18 -16.83 -11.44 -18.47
C ARG A 18 -15.33 -11.57 -18.67
N ARG A 19 -14.72 -12.60 -18.08
CA ARG A 19 -13.31 -12.93 -18.25
C ARG A 19 -13.18 -14.43 -18.49
N GLY A 20 -12.75 -14.81 -19.68
CA GLY A 20 -12.90 -16.18 -20.18
C GLY A 20 -14.38 -16.58 -20.21
N SER A 21 -14.71 -17.70 -19.55
CA SER A 21 -16.10 -18.15 -19.36
C SER A 21 -16.88 -17.31 -18.34
N ASP A 22 -16.20 -16.73 -17.36
CA ASP A 22 -16.79 -16.39 -16.06
C ASP A 22 -17.31 -14.95 -16.01
N VAL A 23 -18.38 -14.71 -15.27
CA VAL A 23 -18.94 -13.36 -15.04
C VAL A 23 -18.24 -12.72 -13.84
N VAL A 24 -17.60 -11.58 -14.06
CA VAL A 24 -16.90 -10.81 -13.03
C VAL A 24 -17.86 -9.77 -12.46
N HIS A 25 -18.42 -10.07 -11.28
CA HIS A 25 -19.28 -9.12 -10.57
C HIS A 25 -18.50 -7.87 -10.14
N THR A 26 -18.83 -6.73 -10.74
CA THR A 26 -18.27 -5.41 -10.44
C THR A 26 -19.35 -4.48 -9.86
N SER A 27 -18.94 -3.46 -9.09
CA SER A 27 -19.89 -2.42 -8.68
C SER A 27 -20.24 -1.51 -9.86
N PRO A 28 -21.42 -0.85 -9.86
CA PRO A 28 -21.84 -0.01 -10.99
C PRO A 28 -20.80 1.04 -11.39
N GLN A 29 -20.22 1.76 -10.43
CA GLN A 29 -19.16 2.75 -10.69
C GLN A 29 -17.88 2.15 -11.29
N VAL A 30 -17.55 0.89 -10.99
CA VAL A 30 -16.38 0.20 -11.57
C VAL A 30 -16.68 -0.17 -13.03
N PHE A 31 -17.90 -0.60 -13.33
CA PHE A 31 -18.36 -0.81 -14.70
C PHE A 31 -18.33 0.49 -15.51
N ASP A 32 -18.94 1.56 -14.99
CA ASP A 32 -19.05 2.86 -15.67
C ASP A 32 -17.67 3.47 -15.95
N LEU A 33 -16.74 3.35 -14.98
CA LEU A 33 -15.35 3.82 -15.13
C LEU A 33 -14.60 3.06 -16.23
N LEU A 34 -14.80 1.74 -16.34
CA LEU A 34 -14.18 0.91 -17.37
C LEU A 34 -14.77 1.21 -18.76
N GLU A 35 -16.09 1.31 -18.87
CA GLU A 35 -16.78 1.68 -20.11
C GLU A 35 -16.30 3.05 -20.63
N TYR A 36 -16.22 4.05 -19.74
CA TYR A 36 -15.76 5.39 -20.11
C TYR A 36 -14.30 5.41 -20.57
N LEU A 37 -13.40 4.67 -19.89
CA LEU A 37 -12.00 4.53 -20.29
C LEU A 37 -11.85 3.85 -21.67
N ILE A 38 -12.65 2.82 -21.95
CA ILE A 38 -12.68 2.14 -23.26
C ILE A 38 -13.22 3.07 -24.35
N ARG A 39 -14.32 3.78 -24.09
CA ARG A 39 -14.92 4.73 -25.04
C ARG A 39 -14.00 5.92 -25.34
N THR A 40 -13.11 6.28 -24.42
CA THR A 40 -12.18 7.42 -24.56
C THR A 40 -10.72 6.98 -24.81
N ARG A 41 -10.50 5.71 -25.22
CA ARG A 41 -9.18 5.09 -25.45
C ARG A 41 -8.21 5.85 -26.34
N ASP A 42 -8.68 6.75 -27.21
CA ASP A 42 -7.85 7.44 -28.20
C ASP A 42 -7.07 8.63 -27.60
N ARG A 43 -7.45 9.10 -26.40
CA ARG A 43 -6.76 10.17 -25.67
C ARG A 43 -6.40 9.76 -24.24
N VAL A 44 -5.52 10.55 -23.60
CA VAL A 44 -5.34 10.47 -22.14
C VAL A 44 -6.49 11.22 -21.49
N VAL A 45 -7.14 10.58 -20.51
CA VAL A 45 -8.24 11.16 -19.73
C VAL A 45 -7.67 11.70 -18.43
N SER A 46 -7.94 12.96 -18.10
CA SER A 46 -7.46 13.54 -16.84
C SER A 46 -8.21 12.98 -15.63
N LYS A 47 -7.66 13.20 -14.42
CA LYS A 47 -8.35 12.84 -13.18
C LYS A 47 -9.67 13.59 -13.04
N ASP A 48 -9.66 14.89 -13.33
CA ASP A 48 -10.84 15.76 -13.25
C ASP A 48 -11.93 15.33 -14.24
N ASP A 49 -11.57 14.93 -15.47
CA ASP A 49 -12.52 14.39 -16.46
C ASP A 49 -13.17 13.08 -15.97
N LEU A 50 -12.39 12.15 -15.40
CA LEU A 50 -12.92 10.90 -14.85
C LEU A 50 -13.86 11.15 -13.66
N ILE A 51 -13.46 12.06 -12.75
CA ILE A 51 -14.26 12.44 -11.59
C ILE A 51 -15.58 13.08 -12.05
N SER A 52 -15.51 14.03 -12.99
CA SER A 52 -16.69 14.71 -13.55
C SER A 52 -17.64 13.73 -14.22
N ALA A 53 -17.13 12.83 -15.08
CA ALA A 53 -17.94 11.92 -15.88
C ALA A 53 -18.59 10.78 -15.08
N ILE A 54 -17.88 10.17 -14.12
CA ILE A 54 -18.38 8.99 -13.39
C ILE A 54 -19.14 9.36 -12.12
N TRP A 55 -18.78 10.47 -11.48
CA TRP A 55 -19.41 10.92 -10.24
C TRP A 55 -20.35 12.12 -10.44
N ASN A 56 -20.72 12.46 -11.68
CA ASN A 56 -21.67 13.53 -12.03
C ASN A 56 -21.32 14.87 -11.35
N GLY A 57 -20.03 15.26 -11.43
CA GLY A 57 -19.53 16.50 -10.81
C GLY A 57 -19.29 16.47 -9.29
N ARG A 58 -19.47 15.33 -8.60
CA ARG A 58 -19.04 15.19 -7.18
C ARG A 58 -17.52 15.13 -7.07
N ILE A 59 -16.97 15.61 -5.96
CA ILE A 59 -15.54 15.99 -5.81
C ILE A 59 -14.74 14.88 -5.12
N VAL A 60 -14.38 13.83 -5.86
CA VAL A 60 -13.83 12.60 -5.26
C VAL A 60 -12.33 12.74 -4.94
N SER A 61 -11.90 12.22 -3.78
CA SER A 61 -10.48 12.17 -3.42
C SER A 61 -9.67 11.30 -4.38
N ASP A 62 -8.40 11.67 -4.55
CA ASP A 62 -7.41 10.91 -5.33
C ASP A 62 -7.30 9.45 -4.85
N ALA A 63 -7.42 9.22 -3.54
CA ALA A 63 -7.44 7.89 -2.94
C ALA A 63 -8.68 7.08 -3.38
N ALA A 64 -9.88 7.68 -3.35
CA ALA A 64 -11.10 7.01 -3.77
C ALA A 64 -11.11 6.73 -5.29
N LEU A 65 -10.64 7.67 -6.13
CA LEU A 65 -10.42 7.44 -7.56
C LEU A 65 -9.44 6.27 -7.78
N THR A 66 -8.31 6.26 -7.07
CA THR A 66 -7.30 5.20 -7.15
C THR A 66 -7.86 3.84 -6.71
N THR A 67 -8.66 3.79 -5.66
CA THR A 67 -9.34 2.56 -5.20
C THR A 67 -10.32 2.03 -6.26
N ARG A 68 -11.09 2.88 -6.94
CA ARG A 68 -12.01 2.43 -8.01
C ARG A 68 -11.24 2.01 -9.27
N LEU A 69 -10.18 2.74 -9.63
CA LEU A 69 -9.27 2.34 -10.71
C LEU A 69 -8.58 1.00 -10.44
N ASN A 70 -8.17 0.74 -9.19
CA ASN A 70 -7.59 -0.53 -8.78
C ASN A 70 -8.63 -1.67 -8.77
N ALA A 71 -9.89 -1.38 -8.45
CA ALA A 71 -10.98 -2.34 -8.60
C ALA A 71 -11.24 -2.67 -10.09
N VAL A 72 -11.23 -1.67 -10.99
CA VAL A 72 -11.28 -1.90 -12.45
C VAL A 72 -10.13 -2.79 -12.90
N ARG A 73 -8.88 -2.44 -12.54
CA ARG A 73 -7.68 -3.21 -12.90
C ARG A 73 -7.78 -4.67 -12.46
N ARG A 74 -8.16 -4.95 -11.21
CA ARG A 74 -8.37 -6.32 -10.71
C ARG A 74 -9.44 -7.06 -11.51
N ALA A 75 -10.55 -6.40 -11.85
CA ALA A 75 -11.65 -7.02 -12.60
C ALA A 75 -11.23 -7.45 -14.02
N ILE A 76 -10.34 -6.71 -14.67
CA ILE A 76 -9.78 -7.03 -16.00
C ILE A 76 -8.42 -7.76 -15.96
N GLY A 77 -7.98 -8.25 -14.79
CA GLY A 77 -6.69 -8.96 -14.64
C GLY A 77 -5.42 -8.11 -14.76
N ASP A 78 -5.54 -6.78 -14.80
CA ASP A 78 -4.43 -5.83 -14.86
C ASP A 78 -3.96 -5.39 -13.45
N SER A 79 -2.80 -4.75 -13.35
CA SER A 79 -2.28 -4.20 -12.09
C SER A 79 -1.61 -2.83 -12.29
N GLY A 80 -1.38 -2.10 -11.19
CA GLY A 80 -0.64 -0.84 -11.21
C GLY A 80 0.82 -0.97 -11.66
N GLU A 81 1.38 -2.17 -11.62
CA GLU A 81 2.74 -2.48 -12.07
C GLU A 81 2.76 -2.93 -13.53
N ARG A 82 1.84 -3.83 -13.91
CA ARG A 82 1.78 -4.42 -15.26
C ARG A 82 1.25 -3.43 -16.29
N GLN A 83 0.25 -2.63 -15.92
CA GLN A 83 -0.41 -1.61 -16.74
C GLN A 83 -0.67 -2.03 -18.19
N ARG A 84 -1.07 -3.30 -18.40
CA ARG A 84 -1.27 -3.93 -19.71
C ARG A 84 -2.45 -3.33 -20.46
N LEU A 85 -3.50 -2.97 -19.71
CA LEU A 85 -4.78 -2.51 -20.25
C LEU A 85 -5.06 -1.05 -19.87
N ILE A 86 -4.67 -0.63 -18.67
CA ILE A 86 -4.87 0.75 -18.19
C ILE A 86 -3.53 1.38 -17.81
N LYS A 87 -3.01 2.19 -18.73
CA LYS A 87 -1.73 2.88 -18.59
C LYS A 87 -1.89 4.19 -17.81
N THR A 88 -1.03 4.39 -16.81
CA THR A 88 -0.92 5.61 -16.02
C THR A 88 0.04 6.58 -16.71
N PHE A 89 -0.39 7.82 -16.92
CA PHE A 89 0.46 8.91 -17.38
C PHE A 89 0.67 9.88 -16.22
N PRO A 90 1.84 9.87 -15.56
CA PRO A 90 2.12 10.71 -14.39
C PRO A 90 1.77 12.18 -14.65
N ARG A 91 1.05 12.80 -13.72
CA ARG A 91 0.59 14.20 -13.78
C ARG A 91 -0.33 14.55 -14.97
N LYS A 92 -0.77 13.57 -15.78
CA LYS A 92 -1.70 13.77 -16.91
C LYS A 92 -3.00 12.96 -16.80
N GLY A 93 -2.96 11.75 -16.21
CA GLY A 93 -4.14 10.92 -15.99
C GLY A 93 -3.97 9.49 -16.49
N PHE A 94 -5.00 8.92 -17.10
CA PHE A 94 -5.08 7.50 -17.45
C PHE A 94 -5.55 7.28 -18.88
N ARG A 95 -5.17 6.15 -19.48
CA ARG A 95 -5.61 5.76 -20.84
C ARG A 95 -5.79 4.26 -20.93
N PHE A 96 -6.89 3.81 -21.54
CA PHE A 96 -7.04 2.43 -21.95
C PHE A 96 -6.17 2.16 -23.19
N VAL A 97 -5.31 1.14 -23.11
CA VAL A 97 -4.34 0.76 -24.16
C VAL A 97 -4.50 -0.69 -24.62
N GLY A 98 -5.49 -1.41 -24.11
CA GLY A 98 -5.80 -2.78 -24.54
C GLY A 98 -6.23 -2.85 -26.00
N ALA A 99 -5.74 -3.86 -26.72
CA ALA A 99 -6.15 -4.14 -28.10
C ALA A 99 -7.61 -4.65 -28.11
N LEU A 100 -8.51 -3.79 -28.57
CA LEU A 100 -9.93 -4.11 -28.71
C LEU A 100 -10.20 -4.75 -30.07
N HIS A 101 -10.78 -5.93 -30.04
CA HIS A 101 -11.27 -6.64 -31.22
C HIS A 101 -12.78 -6.39 -31.35
N ASP A 102 -13.21 -5.69 -32.39
CA ASP A 102 -14.63 -5.58 -32.70
C ASP A 102 -15.13 -6.91 -33.27
N ALA A 103 -15.99 -7.63 -32.54
CA ALA A 103 -16.71 -8.79 -33.09
C ALA A 103 -17.73 -8.41 -34.21
N GLY A 104 -17.75 -7.14 -34.62
CA GLY A 104 -18.58 -6.61 -35.72
C GLY A 104 -17.94 -6.65 -37.11
N ARG A 105 -16.70 -7.13 -37.27
CA ARG A 105 -16.06 -7.32 -38.58
C ARG A 105 -15.35 -8.67 -38.71
N CYS A 106 -16.15 -9.73 -38.85
CA CYS A 106 -15.68 -10.95 -39.50
C CYS A 106 -15.44 -10.65 -41.00
N THR A 107 -14.18 -10.54 -41.40
CA THR A 107 -13.78 -10.69 -42.81
C THR A 107 -13.05 -12.02 -42.94
N PRO A 108 -13.67 -13.07 -43.50
CA PRO A 108 -12.98 -14.33 -43.75
C PRO A 108 -12.08 -14.18 -45.00
N THR A 109 -10.77 -14.09 -44.79
CA THR A 109 -9.75 -14.10 -45.85
C THR A 109 -8.49 -14.71 -45.24
N ALA A 110 -8.36 -16.03 -45.23
CA ALA A 110 -7.94 -16.91 -46.33
C ALA A 110 -6.43 -17.23 -46.24
N MET A 111 -6.12 -18.52 -46.23
CA MET A 111 -4.77 -19.06 -46.14
C MET A 111 -4.02 -18.94 -47.47
N ILE A 112 -2.84 -18.30 -47.50
CA ILE A 112 -1.71 -18.59 -48.41
C ILE A 112 -0.45 -18.13 -47.64
N SER A 113 0.37 -18.99 -47.03
CA SER A 113 1.49 -19.75 -47.62
C SER A 113 2.45 -18.93 -48.48
N SER A 114 3.68 -18.70 -48.02
CA SER A 114 4.89 -19.24 -48.67
C SER A 114 6.18 -18.78 -47.98
N THR A 115 7.04 -19.76 -47.68
CA THR A 115 8.48 -19.62 -47.41
C THR A 115 9.21 -18.91 -48.55
N ASP A 116 10.24 -18.12 -48.25
CA ASP A 116 11.48 -18.15 -49.04
C ASP A 116 12.70 -17.75 -48.17
N GLU A 117 13.90 -18.09 -48.65
CA GLU A 117 15.12 -18.35 -47.88
C GLU A 117 16.30 -17.38 -48.18
N LEU A 118 17.35 -17.45 -47.34
CA LEU A 118 18.79 -17.14 -47.59
C LEU A 118 19.16 -15.71 -48.09
N GLU A 119 19.97 -14.90 -47.39
CA GLU A 119 21.39 -15.05 -46.96
C GLU A 119 22.45 -14.91 -48.10
N VAL A 120 23.66 -14.46 -47.74
CA VAL A 120 24.92 -14.19 -48.51
C VAL A 120 25.14 -12.68 -48.79
N ALA A 121 26.26 -12.02 -48.43
CA ALA A 121 27.62 -12.51 -48.09
C ALA A 121 28.35 -11.75 -46.94
N ARG A 122 29.28 -12.47 -46.29
CA ARG A 122 30.49 -11.97 -45.56
C ARG A 122 31.68 -11.77 -46.56
N PRO A 123 32.98 -11.61 -46.18
CA PRO A 123 33.66 -11.24 -44.92
C PRO A 123 34.64 -10.03 -45.10
N THR A 124 35.41 -9.57 -44.11
CA THR A 124 36.81 -10.02 -43.79
C THR A 124 37.24 -9.24 -42.53
N GLY A 125 37.53 -9.86 -41.37
CA GLY A 125 38.85 -10.39 -40.94
C GLY A 125 39.71 -9.28 -40.28
N LYS A 126 40.44 -9.43 -39.16
CA LYS A 126 40.82 -10.51 -38.20
C LYS A 126 41.04 -9.83 -36.81
N GLU A 127 40.69 -10.40 -35.65
CA GLU A 127 41.46 -11.41 -34.85
C GLU A 127 42.88 -10.89 -34.49
N ALA A 128 43.30 -10.67 -33.23
CA ALA A 128 43.37 -11.51 -32.01
C ALA A 128 43.46 -10.62 -30.72
N VAL A 129 42.95 -10.92 -29.49
CA VAL A 129 43.28 -12.01 -28.51
C VAL A 129 44.72 -11.79 -27.92
N LEU A 130 45.01 -11.44 -26.63
CA LEU A 130 44.48 -11.77 -25.26
C LEU A 130 44.75 -10.71 -24.13
N VAL A 131 44.08 -10.90 -22.95
CA VAL A 131 44.45 -10.82 -21.47
C VAL A 131 45.88 -10.33 -21.08
N PRO A 132 46.20 -9.66 -19.92
CA PRO A 132 45.59 -9.63 -18.54
C PRO A 132 45.24 -8.22 -17.97
N VAL A 133 44.52 -8.00 -16.85
CA VAL A 133 44.70 -8.25 -15.38
C VAL A 133 45.75 -7.39 -14.64
N SER A 134 45.29 -6.72 -13.57
CA SER A 134 45.99 -6.07 -12.43
C SER A 134 46.63 -4.67 -12.53
N SER A 135 46.04 -3.77 -11.73
CA SER A 135 46.67 -3.05 -10.59
C SER A 135 47.94 -2.19 -10.79
N GLU A 136 47.78 -0.87 -10.67
CA GLU A 136 48.48 0.01 -9.69
C GLU A 136 47.77 1.38 -9.64
N GLN A 137 47.32 1.85 -8.47
CA GLN A 137 47.95 2.93 -7.67
C GLN A 137 48.54 4.11 -8.45
N LEU A 138 48.19 5.35 -8.05
CA LEU A 138 49.14 6.43 -7.77
C LEU A 138 48.46 7.66 -7.09
N THR A 139 48.89 7.91 -5.84
CA THR A 139 49.11 9.22 -5.20
C THR A 139 47.99 10.26 -5.01
N GLY A 140 47.85 10.68 -3.73
CA GLY A 140 48.46 11.96 -3.35
C GLY A 140 47.67 12.92 -2.44
N LYS A 141 48.32 13.38 -1.34
CA LYS A 141 47.99 14.56 -0.49
C LYS A 141 46.67 14.47 0.35
N ARG A 142 46.56 15.04 1.55
CA ARG A 142 47.51 15.80 2.40
C ARG A 142 47.14 15.67 3.89
N ARG A 143 48.15 15.87 4.76
CA ARG A 143 48.12 15.88 6.24
C ARG A 143 46.94 16.61 6.90
N SER A 144 46.55 16.14 8.09
CA SER A 144 46.55 16.98 9.30
C SER A 144 46.94 16.16 10.55
N HIS A 145 47.47 16.84 11.58
CA HIS A 145 47.98 16.24 12.83
C HIS A 145 47.10 16.60 14.03
N HIS A 146 46.94 15.66 14.97
CA HIS A 146 47.18 15.87 16.41
C HIS A 146 47.32 14.48 17.10
N ARG A 147 48.40 14.23 17.86
CA ARG A 147 48.51 14.36 19.35
C ARG A 147 47.44 13.53 20.08
N LEU A 148 47.72 12.62 21.02
CA LEU A 148 48.89 12.28 21.88
C LEU A 148 49.33 10.83 21.60
N GLY A 149 50.35 10.19 22.18
CA GLY A 149 51.14 10.35 23.41
C GLY A 149 51.73 8.96 23.72
N HIS A 150 52.94 8.88 24.26
CA HIS A 150 53.84 7.74 24.03
C HIS A 150 54.34 7.11 25.34
N VAL A 151 54.20 5.78 25.52
CA VAL A 151 55.00 5.00 26.49
C VAL A 151 55.44 3.67 25.85
N LYS A 152 56.74 3.36 25.99
CA LYS A 152 57.37 2.08 25.62
C LYS A 152 57.62 1.25 26.88
N GLY A 153 57.64 -0.07 26.77
CA GLY A 153 58.15 -0.95 27.84
C GLY A 153 57.94 -2.44 27.53
N PRO A 154 58.98 -3.23 27.25
CA PRO A 154 58.85 -4.64 26.87
C PRO A 154 59.07 -5.60 28.04
N LEU A 155 58.56 -6.83 27.96
CA LEU A 155 59.16 -7.96 28.67
C LEU A 155 59.01 -9.29 27.90
N LYS A 156 60.02 -10.15 28.04
CA LYS A 156 60.17 -11.47 27.39
C LYS A 156 59.73 -12.60 28.34
N PHE A 157 59.88 -13.84 27.86
CA PHE A 157 59.54 -15.15 28.47
C PHE A 157 58.05 -15.50 28.37
N VAL A 158 57.61 -16.57 27.67
CA VAL A 158 58.14 -17.94 27.41
C VAL A 158 58.23 -18.80 28.67
N GLY A 159 57.42 -19.87 28.69
CA GLY A 159 57.73 -21.11 29.42
C GLY A 159 57.16 -21.25 30.83
N GLY A 160 55.82 -21.39 30.95
CA GLY A 160 55.13 -21.67 32.21
C GLY A 160 53.92 -22.58 32.03
N ALA A 161 54.05 -23.64 31.24
CA ALA A 161 52.93 -24.55 30.95
C ALA A 161 52.63 -25.46 32.15
N LEU A 162 51.59 -25.12 32.94
CA LEU A 162 50.76 -26.07 33.71
C LEU A 162 49.46 -25.46 34.31
N ALA A 163 48.98 -24.32 33.78
CA ALA A 163 47.72 -23.67 34.22
C ALA A 163 46.73 -23.41 33.06
N SER A 164 46.97 -23.99 31.88
CA SER A 164 46.35 -23.56 30.62
C SER A 164 45.13 -24.38 30.14
N MET A 165 44.79 -25.51 30.76
CA MET A 165 43.59 -26.29 30.36
C MET A 165 42.32 -25.97 31.16
N ALA A 166 42.43 -25.61 32.45
CA ALA A 166 41.27 -25.16 33.23
C ALA A 166 40.80 -23.75 32.82
N ALA A 167 41.74 -22.81 32.62
CA ALA A 167 41.43 -21.43 32.27
C ALA A 167 40.87 -21.28 30.84
N VAL A 168 41.42 -22.02 29.86
CA VAL A 168 40.88 -21.99 28.48
C VAL A 168 39.54 -22.73 28.39
N GLY A 169 39.32 -23.79 29.16
CA GLY A 169 37.99 -24.42 29.28
C GLY A 169 36.93 -23.48 29.85
N ALA A 170 37.27 -22.73 30.91
CA ALA A 170 36.37 -21.74 31.51
C ALA A 170 36.15 -20.49 30.63
N ILE A 171 37.16 -20.05 29.87
CA ILE A 171 37.03 -18.89 28.97
C ILE A 171 36.34 -19.30 27.65
N ALA A 172 36.61 -20.47 27.08
CA ALA A 172 35.94 -20.95 25.87
C ALA A 172 34.50 -21.43 26.15
N GLY A 173 34.27 -22.17 27.24
CA GLY A 173 32.93 -22.51 27.71
C GLY A 173 32.16 -21.29 28.20
N GLY A 174 32.85 -20.34 28.85
CA GLY A 174 32.31 -19.04 29.23
C GLY A 174 31.93 -18.17 28.03
N LEU A 175 32.78 -18.06 27.00
CA LEU A 175 32.44 -17.34 25.77
C LEU A 175 31.37 -18.07 24.95
N TYR A 176 31.39 -19.41 24.83
CA TYR A 176 30.35 -20.14 24.10
C TYR A 176 29.00 -20.04 24.82
N GLY A 177 28.99 -20.16 26.15
CA GLY A 177 27.84 -19.89 27.00
C GLY A 177 27.34 -18.45 26.86
N TYR A 178 28.23 -17.46 26.97
CA TYR A 178 27.89 -16.03 26.86
C TYR A 178 27.41 -15.65 25.45
N TRP A 179 27.98 -16.21 24.38
CA TRP A 179 27.55 -15.92 23.00
C TRP A 179 26.25 -16.65 22.62
N SER A 180 25.98 -17.82 23.21
CA SER A 180 24.73 -18.56 23.01
C SER A 180 23.58 -17.98 23.85
N PHE A 181 23.82 -17.70 25.14
CA PHE A 181 22.79 -17.25 26.09
C PHE A 181 22.26 -15.84 25.80
N TRP A 182 23.08 -14.95 25.22
CA TRP A 182 22.63 -13.63 24.75
C TRP A 182 21.92 -13.65 23.39
N LYS A 183 21.89 -14.81 22.70
CA LYS A 183 21.14 -15.01 21.43
C LYS A 183 19.92 -15.91 21.54
N THR A 184 19.63 -16.46 22.73
CA THR A 184 18.37 -17.15 23.00
C THR A 184 17.63 -16.54 24.20
N PRO A 185 17.05 -15.36 24.00
CA PRO A 185 15.76 -15.11 24.60
C PRO A 185 14.70 -14.69 23.57
N ARG A 186 13.47 -15.15 23.82
CA ARG A 186 12.25 -14.36 23.55
C ARG A 186 11.71 -14.27 22.11
N THR A 187 11.99 -15.16 21.16
CA THR A 187 11.19 -15.18 19.91
C THR A 187 9.72 -15.50 20.18
N ASP A 188 9.43 -16.55 20.94
CA ASP A 188 8.03 -16.89 21.27
C ASP A 188 7.44 -15.93 22.30
N ALA A 189 8.17 -15.55 23.36
CA ALA A 189 7.66 -14.59 24.33
C ALA A 189 7.63 -13.12 23.85
N VAL A 190 8.30 -12.75 22.75
CA VAL A 190 8.01 -11.48 22.04
C VAL A 190 6.81 -11.68 21.12
N ARG A 191 6.68 -12.82 20.42
CA ARG A 191 5.52 -13.11 19.58
C ARG A 191 4.21 -13.19 20.38
N GLU A 192 4.19 -13.87 21.53
CA GLU A 192 3.04 -13.94 22.45
C GLU A 192 2.75 -12.58 23.10
N ALA A 193 3.77 -11.82 23.49
CA ALA A 193 3.59 -10.45 23.98
C ALA A 193 3.05 -9.50 22.88
N GLN A 194 3.50 -9.69 21.64
CA GLN A 194 3.06 -8.94 20.48
C GLN A 194 1.65 -9.36 20.04
N GLU A 195 1.29 -10.64 20.11
CA GLU A 195 -0.06 -11.15 19.86
C GLU A 195 -1.04 -10.69 20.95
N THR A 196 -0.65 -10.67 22.23
CA THR A 196 -1.49 -10.13 23.31
C THR A 196 -1.65 -8.60 23.22
N VAL A 197 -0.60 -7.84 22.92
CA VAL A 197 -0.70 -6.39 22.68
C VAL A 197 -1.52 -6.07 21.42
N ILE A 198 -1.35 -6.81 20.33
CA ILE A 198 -2.20 -6.68 19.12
C ILE A 198 -3.66 -7.05 19.42
N SER A 199 -3.90 -8.04 20.29
CA SER A 199 -5.24 -8.41 20.76
C SER A 199 -5.88 -7.31 21.62
N GLU A 200 -5.11 -6.64 22.49
CA GLU A 200 -5.59 -5.50 23.28
C GLU A 200 -5.81 -4.23 22.42
N ILE A 201 -5.06 -4.08 21.34
CA ILE A 201 -5.31 -3.04 20.31
C ILE A 201 -6.55 -3.40 19.46
N LYS A 202 -6.90 -4.70 19.35
CA LYS A 202 -8.09 -5.19 18.63
C LYS A 202 -9.40 -4.97 19.40
N SER A 203 -9.36 -4.81 20.73
CA SER A 203 -10.49 -4.41 21.58
C SER A 203 -10.59 -2.90 21.82
N ARG A 204 -9.74 -2.10 21.18
CA ARG A 204 -9.78 -0.63 21.17
C ARG A 204 -10.04 -0.13 19.75
N LEU A 205 -10.58 1.08 19.60
CA LEU A 205 -10.85 1.66 18.28
C LEU A 205 -9.54 2.16 17.65
N SER A 206 -8.80 1.29 16.95
CA SER A 206 -7.48 1.59 16.38
C SER A 206 -7.54 2.23 14.98
N ILE A 207 -7.30 3.54 14.94
CA ILE A 207 -7.45 4.42 13.78
C ILE A 207 -6.12 5.09 13.39
N VAL A 208 -5.89 5.28 12.09
CA VAL A 208 -4.92 6.24 11.56
C VAL A 208 -5.64 7.28 10.70
N VAL A 209 -5.33 8.56 10.89
CA VAL A 209 -5.82 9.62 9.99
C VAL A 209 -4.72 9.90 8.97
N LEU A 210 -5.02 9.66 7.69
CA LEU A 210 -4.09 9.89 6.60
C LEU A 210 -4.17 11.35 6.11
N PRO A 211 -3.09 11.95 5.57
CA PRO A 211 -3.11 13.29 5.00
C PRO A 211 -4.23 13.45 3.98
N PHE A 212 -5.12 14.43 4.20
CA PHE A 212 -6.21 14.70 3.26
C PHE A 212 -5.64 15.28 1.97
N ALA A 213 -6.12 14.80 0.82
CA ALA A 213 -5.68 15.37 -0.44
C ALA A 213 -6.25 16.78 -0.63
N ASN A 214 -5.44 17.69 -1.16
CA ASN A 214 -5.90 18.99 -1.64
C ASN A 214 -6.44 18.83 -3.07
N LEU A 215 -7.74 19.11 -3.28
CA LEU A 215 -8.39 19.07 -4.60
C LEU A 215 -8.54 20.46 -5.24
N ASN A 216 -7.99 21.50 -4.60
CA ASN A 216 -7.64 22.72 -5.28
C ASN A 216 -6.25 22.52 -5.89
N ASN A 217 -6.09 22.77 -7.20
CA ASN A 217 -4.80 22.64 -7.89
C ASN A 217 -3.80 23.78 -7.53
N ASP A 218 -3.81 24.23 -6.26
CA ASP A 218 -2.95 25.26 -5.68
C ASP A 218 -2.25 24.70 -4.42
N PRO A 219 -0.92 24.43 -4.49
CA PRO A 219 -0.14 23.93 -3.35
C PRO A 219 -0.18 24.82 -2.11
N LYS A 220 -0.56 26.10 -2.22
CA LYS A 220 -0.75 26.98 -1.04
C LYS A 220 -1.87 26.48 -0.12
N GLN A 221 -2.78 25.65 -0.64
CA GLN A 221 -3.86 25.05 0.15
C GLN A 221 -3.51 23.68 0.75
N ASP A 222 -2.31 23.14 0.50
CA ASP A 222 -1.85 21.91 1.16
C ASP A 222 -1.79 22.12 2.68
N GLN A 223 -1.37 23.32 3.13
CA GLN A 223 -1.41 23.71 4.54
C GLN A 223 -2.82 23.62 5.14
N PHE A 224 -3.85 23.95 4.36
CA PHE A 224 -5.23 23.89 4.83
C PHE A 224 -5.68 22.44 5.03
N ALA A 225 -5.41 21.56 4.05
CA ALA A 225 -5.70 20.13 4.18
C ALA A 225 -4.92 19.47 5.33
N ASP A 226 -3.65 19.85 5.54
CA ASP A 226 -2.83 19.45 6.69
C ASP A 226 -3.45 19.89 8.02
N THR A 227 -3.93 21.14 8.14
CA THR A 227 -4.62 21.62 9.35
C THR A 227 -5.89 20.83 9.61
N ILE A 228 -6.78 20.66 8.63
CA ILE A 228 -8.00 19.84 8.76
C ILE A 228 -7.65 18.41 9.25
N THR A 229 -6.60 17.80 8.68
CA THR A 229 -6.16 16.45 9.06
C THR A 229 -5.66 16.41 10.51
N ARG A 230 -4.87 17.39 10.94
CA ARG A 230 -4.33 17.47 12.31
C ARG A 230 -5.42 17.69 13.36
N GLU A 231 -6.34 18.62 13.13
CA GLU A 231 -7.46 18.87 14.05
C GLU A 231 -8.36 17.63 14.18
N LEU A 232 -8.70 16.98 13.06
CA LEU A 232 -9.47 15.73 13.09
C LEU A 232 -8.72 14.60 13.83
N THR A 233 -7.39 14.53 13.69
CA THR A 233 -6.56 13.59 14.46
C THR A 233 -6.65 13.86 15.97
N ILE A 234 -6.61 15.13 16.37
CA ILE A 234 -6.70 15.56 17.78
C ILE A 234 -8.09 15.22 18.34
N ASP A 235 -9.17 15.56 17.63
CA ASP A 235 -10.53 15.33 18.09
C ASP A 235 -10.87 13.84 18.24
N ILE A 236 -10.43 13.00 17.28
CA ILE A 236 -10.57 11.54 17.38
C ILE A 236 -9.72 11.02 18.56
N ALA A 237 -8.48 11.50 18.75
CA ALA A 237 -7.61 11.05 19.84
C ALA A 237 -8.09 11.45 21.25
N ARG A 238 -8.92 12.49 21.35
CA ARG A 238 -9.58 12.89 22.61
C ARG A 238 -10.76 12.00 23.00
N THR A 239 -11.20 11.10 22.11
CA THR A 239 -12.33 10.21 22.37
C THR A 239 -11.88 8.99 23.21
N PRO A 240 -12.57 8.66 24.32
CA PRO A 240 -12.25 7.48 25.12
C PRO A 240 -12.22 6.19 24.31
N ALA A 241 -11.40 5.22 24.75
CA ALA A 241 -11.20 3.91 24.10
C ALA A 241 -10.73 3.93 22.62
N THR A 242 -10.34 5.10 22.10
CA THR A 242 -9.79 5.24 20.74
C THR A 242 -8.25 5.27 20.80
N PHE A 243 -7.61 4.55 19.89
CA PHE A 243 -6.15 4.54 19.72
C PHE A 243 -5.83 5.16 18.35
N VAL A 244 -5.12 6.28 18.34
CA VAL A 244 -4.86 7.05 17.10
C VAL A 244 -3.37 7.11 16.80
N ILE A 245 -2.98 6.75 15.58
CA ILE A 245 -1.63 7.05 15.06
C ILE A 245 -1.58 8.51 14.65
N GLY A 246 -0.66 9.26 15.27
CA GLY A 246 -0.49 10.69 15.05
C GLY A 246 -0.06 11.05 13.61
N TYR A 247 -0.44 12.26 13.20
CA TYR A 247 -0.27 12.77 11.84
C TYR A 247 1.15 12.61 11.28
N GLU A 248 2.20 12.99 12.03
CA GLU A 248 3.59 12.97 11.52
C GLU A 248 4.04 11.55 11.13
N THR A 249 3.75 10.57 11.98
CA THR A 249 4.06 9.15 11.73
C THR A 249 3.29 8.62 10.53
N ALA A 250 1.99 8.96 10.43
CA ALA A 250 1.15 8.59 9.31
C ALA A 250 1.66 9.22 7.99
N ALA A 251 1.96 10.52 8.00
CA ALA A 251 2.43 11.27 6.85
C ALA A 251 3.79 10.79 6.34
N LEU A 252 4.74 10.51 7.23
CA LEU A 252 6.06 9.98 6.88
C LEU A 252 5.94 8.62 6.17
N ILE A 253 5.26 7.66 6.80
CA ILE A 253 5.15 6.28 6.28
C ILE A 253 4.29 6.25 5.00
N TYR A 254 3.26 7.10 4.90
CA TYR A 254 2.37 7.14 3.73
C TYR A 254 3.01 7.83 2.52
N ARG A 255 3.79 8.90 2.73
CA ARG A 255 4.45 9.67 1.65
C ARG A 255 5.49 8.83 0.90
N ASP A 256 6.17 7.92 1.59
CA ASP A 256 7.16 7.00 1.01
C ASP A 256 6.56 5.71 0.40
N ARG A 257 5.25 5.47 0.54
CA ARG A 257 4.59 4.21 0.14
C ARG A 257 3.18 4.40 -0.47
N PRO A 258 3.06 4.74 -1.77
CA PRO A 258 1.79 4.61 -2.47
C PRO A 258 1.58 3.16 -2.96
N THR A 259 0.52 2.48 -2.50
CA THR A 259 -0.42 1.63 -3.28
C THR A 259 -1.13 0.59 -2.41
N ASP A 260 -0.47 -0.02 -1.41
CA ASP A 260 -1.07 -1.08 -0.59
C ASP A 260 -1.42 -0.64 0.85
N LEU A 261 -2.71 -0.39 1.06
CA LEU A 261 -3.28 -0.09 2.38
C LEU A 261 -3.20 -1.28 3.35
N LYS A 262 -3.10 -2.52 2.86
CA LYS A 262 -3.00 -3.71 3.73
C LYS A 262 -1.63 -3.78 4.40
N GLN A 263 -0.56 -3.65 3.61
CA GLN A 263 0.80 -3.54 4.15
C GLN A 263 0.94 -2.33 5.09
N PHE A 264 0.32 -1.19 4.77
CA PHE A 264 0.33 -0.01 5.63
C PHE A 264 -0.33 -0.26 7.00
N GLY A 265 -1.53 -0.84 7.03
CA GLY A 265 -2.21 -1.20 8.28
C GLY A 265 -1.46 -2.27 9.09
N ALA A 266 -0.85 -3.25 8.42
CA ALA A 266 -0.05 -4.29 9.06
C ALA A 266 1.23 -3.74 9.71
N VAL A 267 1.90 -2.76 9.08
CA VAL A 267 3.09 -2.10 9.65
C VAL A 267 2.74 -1.23 10.85
N LEU A 268 1.61 -0.53 10.82
CA LEU A 268 1.16 0.34 11.91
C LEU A 268 0.40 -0.38 13.04
N GLY A 269 -0.03 -1.63 12.83
CA GLY A 269 -0.85 -2.36 13.80
C GLY A 269 -2.26 -1.78 14.00
N VAL A 270 -2.78 -0.99 13.04
CA VAL A 270 -4.09 -0.34 13.12
C VAL A 270 -5.10 -0.94 12.16
N ARG A 271 -6.37 -0.92 12.57
CA ARG A 271 -7.45 -1.57 11.84
C ARG A 271 -8.10 -0.68 10.78
N TRP A 272 -8.33 0.59 11.09
CA TRP A 272 -9.01 1.50 10.17
C TRP A 272 -8.14 2.70 9.80
N ALA A 273 -8.30 3.18 8.57
CA ALA A 273 -7.82 4.50 8.16
C ALA A 273 -8.99 5.46 7.93
N VAL A 274 -8.85 6.68 8.41
CA VAL A 274 -9.60 7.83 7.92
C VAL A 274 -8.85 8.41 6.73
N GLN A 275 -9.52 8.51 5.60
CA GLN A 275 -9.04 9.16 4.40
C GLN A 275 -10.00 10.29 4.02
N GLY A 276 -9.51 11.25 3.25
CA GLY A 276 -10.35 12.34 2.80
C GLY A 276 -9.66 13.22 1.78
N ALA A 277 -10.41 14.21 1.34
CA ALA A 277 -9.87 15.34 0.60
C ALA A 277 -10.68 16.59 0.90
N VAL A 278 -10.02 17.73 0.71
CA VAL A 278 -10.57 19.06 0.95
C VAL A 278 -10.61 19.81 -0.37
N LYS A 279 -11.73 20.47 -0.63
CA LYS A 279 -11.87 21.43 -1.73
C LYS A 279 -12.49 22.71 -1.20
N SER A 280 -11.87 23.85 -1.48
CA SER A 280 -12.39 25.17 -1.08
C SER A 280 -12.83 25.99 -2.29
N TYR A 281 -13.90 26.75 -2.10
CA TYR A 281 -14.54 27.62 -3.08
C TYR A 281 -14.78 28.98 -2.44
N GLY A 282 -13.72 29.80 -2.37
CA GLY A 282 -13.73 31.03 -1.58
C GLY A 282 -13.83 30.70 -0.10
N ASP A 283 -14.94 31.11 0.52
CA ASP A 283 -15.23 30.81 1.93
C ASP A 283 -16.11 29.56 2.13
N GLN A 284 -16.59 28.88 1.08
CA GLN A 284 -17.16 27.54 1.24
C GLN A 284 -16.10 26.46 1.18
N VAL A 285 -16.25 25.43 2.02
CA VAL A 285 -15.37 24.26 2.07
C VAL A 285 -16.22 22.99 1.98
N ARG A 286 -15.85 22.11 1.06
CA ARG A 286 -16.37 20.74 0.96
C ARG A 286 -15.27 19.77 1.34
N ILE A 287 -15.55 18.93 2.33
CA ILE A 287 -14.65 17.87 2.80
C ILE A 287 -15.33 16.54 2.52
N ASN A 288 -14.67 15.65 1.79
CA ASN A 288 -15.09 14.25 1.71
C ASN A 288 -14.28 13.44 2.72
N VAL A 289 -14.95 12.56 3.47
CA VAL A 289 -14.30 11.72 4.49
C VAL A 289 -14.75 10.28 4.30
N SER A 290 -13.82 9.34 4.34
CA SER A 290 -14.06 7.91 4.26
C SER A 290 -13.38 7.16 5.40
N LEU A 291 -14.06 6.13 5.91
CA LEU A 291 -13.51 5.17 6.85
C LEU A 291 -13.25 3.87 6.09
N THR A 292 -12.00 3.43 6.10
CA THR A 292 -11.51 2.30 5.31
C THR A 292 -10.95 1.23 6.23
N ASP A 293 -11.43 0.00 6.11
CA ASP A 293 -10.82 -1.15 6.77
C ASP A 293 -9.51 -1.52 6.05
N LEU A 294 -8.40 -1.45 6.77
CA LEU A 294 -7.06 -1.71 6.22
C LEU A 294 -6.79 -3.19 6.01
N GLN A 295 -7.48 -4.12 6.70
CA GLN A 295 -7.30 -5.56 6.47
C GLN A 295 -7.89 -5.99 5.12
N THR A 296 -9.07 -5.46 4.79
CA THR A 296 -9.74 -5.74 3.50
C THR A 296 -9.35 -4.77 2.39
N ALA A 297 -8.83 -3.59 2.73
CA ALA A 297 -8.65 -2.44 1.83
C ALA A 297 -9.96 -2.01 1.17
N ARG A 298 -11.04 -1.94 1.97
CA ARG A 298 -12.39 -1.57 1.55
C ARG A 298 -12.92 -0.40 2.38
N ASP A 299 -13.47 0.60 1.70
CA ASP A 299 -14.23 1.66 2.37
C ASP A 299 -15.51 1.06 2.97
N ILE A 300 -15.63 1.16 4.30
CA ILE A 300 -16.83 0.72 5.02
C ILE A 300 -17.86 1.86 5.13
N TRP A 301 -17.39 3.11 5.07
CA TRP A 301 -18.24 4.30 5.03
C TRP A 301 -17.56 5.44 4.28
N SER A 302 -18.36 6.33 3.69
CA SER A 302 -17.88 7.58 3.08
C SER A 302 -19.02 8.59 3.04
N ASP A 303 -18.72 9.85 3.35
CA ASP A 303 -19.71 10.93 3.35
C ASP A 303 -19.09 12.30 3.02
N TRP A 304 -19.95 13.30 2.88
CA TRP A 304 -19.63 14.65 2.40
C TRP A 304 -20.09 15.68 3.41
N PHE A 305 -19.21 16.64 3.71
CA PHE A 305 -19.45 17.66 4.70
C PHE A 305 -19.17 19.02 4.07
N ASP A 306 -20.21 19.84 4.01
CA ASP A 306 -20.15 21.22 3.52
C ASP A 306 -20.20 22.19 4.71
N GLY A 307 -19.37 23.22 4.66
CA GLY A 307 -19.34 24.26 5.69
C GLY A 307 -18.66 25.53 5.22
N ASP A 308 -18.60 26.50 6.13
CA ASP A 308 -17.94 27.78 5.92
C ASP A 308 -16.51 27.74 6.51
N ARG A 309 -15.54 28.30 5.77
CA ARG A 309 -14.12 28.38 6.15
C ARG A 309 -13.89 29.24 7.41
N THR A 310 -14.85 30.10 7.76
CA THR A 310 -14.87 30.87 9.01
C THR A 310 -15.46 30.09 10.18
N ASN A 311 -16.24 29.03 9.94
CA ASN A 311 -16.90 28.21 10.96
C ASN A 311 -16.53 26.72 10.86
N LEU A 312 -15.23 26.45 10.77
CA LEU A 312 -14.68 25.09 10.64
C LEU A 312 -14.89 24.22 11.89
N VAL A 313 -15.07 24.83 13.07
CA VAL A 313 -15.30 24.10 14.33
C VAL A 313 -16.61 23.31 14.27
N ALA A 314 -17.68 23.91 13.76
CA ALA A 314 -18.95 23.20 13.56
C ALA A 314 -18.83 22.06 12.55
N LEU A 315 -18.04 22.27 11.49
CA LEU A 315 -17.78 21.28 10.44
C LEU A 315 -16.98 20.07 10.98
N HIS A 316 -15.88 20.32 11.70
CA HIS A 316 -15.08 19.29 12.36
C HIS A 316 -15.89 18.49 13.38
N ASN A 317 -16.64 19.16 14.26
CA ASN A 317 -17.46 18.47 15.26
C ASN A 317 -18.47 17.50 14.62
N ASN A 318 -19.07 17.89 13.47
CA ASN A 318 -20.00 17.04 12.74
C ASN A 318 -19.28 15.83 12.10
N ILE A 319 -18.14 16.07 11.43
CA ILE A 319 -17.29 15.02 10.84
C ILE A 319 -16.88 14.01 11.92
N THR A 320 -16.29 14.49 13.02
CA THR A 320 -15.81 13.67 14.14
C THR A 320 -16.93 12.84 14.73
N ALA A 321 -18.09 13.44 15.07
CA ALA A 321 -19.21 12.73 15.67
C ALA A 321 -19.77 11.62 14.76
N ARG A 322 -19.95 11.92 13.46
CA ARG A 322 -20.51 10.97 12.49
C ARG A 322 -19.53 9.84 12.18
N LEU A 323 -18.24 10.15 12.03
CA LEU A 323 -17.17 9.18 11.82
C LEU A 323 -17.02 8.24 13.01
N LEU A 324 -16.93 8.77 14.23
CA LEU A 324 -16.80 7.97 15.45
C LEU A 324 -18.03 7.08 15.68
N CYS A 325 -19.24 7.60 15.43
CA CYS A 325 -20.47 6.80 15.53
C CYS A 325 -20.41 5.56 14.63
N VAL A 326 -20.08 5.75 13.34
CA VAL A 326 -19.96 4.65 12.37
C VAL A 326 -18.82 3.70 12.71
N ALA A 327 -17.67 4.22 13.16
CA ALA A 327 -16.52 3.41 13.55
C ALA A 327 -16.84 2.49 14.76
N HIS A 328 -17.51 3.02 15.79
CA HIS A 328 -17.93 2.24 16.95
C HIS A 328 -18.99 1.18 16.59
N LEU A 329 -19.95 1.50 15.71
CA LEU A 329 -20.95 0.53 15.24
C LEU A 329 -20.29 -0.66 14.52
N HIS A 330 -19.31 -0.40 13.65
CA HIS A 330 -18.57 -1.47 12.96
C HIS A 330 -17.57 -2.23 13.85
N LEU A 331 -17.03 -1.60 14.90
CA LEU A 331 -16.27 -2.32 15.94
C LEU A 331 -17.19 -3.33 16.64
N ARG A 332 -18.35 -2.89 17.14
CA ARG A 332 -19.33 -3.75 17.85
C ARG A 332 -19.78 -4.95 17.02
N GLN A 333 -20.22 -4.72 15.78
CA GLN A 333 -20.63 -5.81 14.88
C GLN A 333 -19.53 -6.87 14.67
N TYR A 334 -18.27 -6.47 14.72
CA TYR A 334 -17.14 -7.38 14.54
C TYR A 334 -16.73 -8.09 15.83
N GLU A 335 -16.85 -7.45 17.00
CA GLU A 335 -16.71 -8.09 18.32
C GLU A 335 -17.75 -9.22 18.46
N GLU A 336 -19.02 -8.92 18.17
CA GLU A 336 -20.13 -9.89 18.18
C GLU A 336 -19.90 -11.05 17.19
N ALA A 337 -19.40 -10.76 15.98
CA ALA A 337 -19.08 -11.78 14.99
C ALA A 337 -17.94 -12.71 15.44
N ILE A 338 -16.89 -12.16 16.07
CA ILE A 338 -15.80 -12.94 16.66
C ILE A 338 -16.32 -13.80 17.81
N GLU A 339 -17.11 -13.24 18.72
CA GLU A 339 -17.63 -13.98 19.87
C GLU A 339 -18.57 -15.11 19.43
N LYS A 340 -19.42 -14.88 18.43
CA LYS A 340 -20.26 -15.92 17.83
C LYS A 340 -19.42 -17.03 17.19
N CYS A 341 -18.34 -16.66 16.50
CA CYS A 341 -17.41 -17.62 15.90
C CYS A 341 -16.66 -18.45 16.96
N SER A 342 -16.09 -17.82 17.98
CA SER A 342 -15.37 -18.52 19.05
C SER A 342 -16.28 -19.44 19.87
N ARG A 343 -17.51 -19.02 20.18
CA ARG A 343 -18.54 -19.89 20.77
C ARG A 343 -18.83 -21.11 19.87
N SER A 344 -18.97 -20.93 18.56
CA SER A 344 -19.21 -22.05 17.63
C SER A 344 -18.04 -23.04 17.53
N LEU A 345 -16.80 -22.55 17.55
CA LEU A 345 -15.58 -23.38 17.57
C LEU A 345 -15.44 -24.15 18.89
N ASN A 346 -15.72 -23.51 20.02
CA ASN A 346 -15.69 -24.14 21.34
C ASN A 346 -16.80 -25.21 21.51
N ILE A 347 -17.96 -25.06 20.85
CA ILE A 347 -18.98 -26.11 20.80
C ILE A 347 -18.46 -27.33 20.02
N GLY A 348 -17.82 -27.13 18.87
CA GLY A 348 -17.19 -28.21 18.09
C GLY A 348 -16.09 -28.96 18.85
N ALA A 349 -15.24 -28.23 19.59
CA ALA A 349 -14.21 -28.82 20.44
C ALA A 349 -14.78 -29.67 21.58
N ASN A 350 -15.90 -29.23 22.20
CA ASN A 350 -16.55 -30.00 23.26
C ASN A 350 -17.29 -31.26 22.76
N LEU A 351 -17.76 -31.30 21.51
CA LEU A 351 -18.38 -32.53 20.97
C LEU A 351 -17.37 -33.69 20.85
N HIS A 352 -16.11 -33.41 20.52
CA HIS A 352 -15.06 -34.43 20.47
C HIS A 352 -14.73 -35.05 21.84
N ALA A 353 -15.06 -34.37 22.94
CA ALA A 353 -14.88 -34.89 24.30
C ALA A 353 -16.02 -35.82 24.76
N TYR A 354 -17.13 -35.90 24.00
CA TYR A 354 -18.29 -36.77 24.29
C TYR A 354 -18.39 -38.00 23.38
N THR A 355 -17.43 -38.21 22.47
CA THR A 355 -17.40 -39.33 21.52
C THR A 355 -16.15 -40.20 21.68
N SER A 356 -15.74 -40.50 22.92
CA SER A 356 -14.65 -41.44 23.24
C SER A 356 -15.01 -42.27 24.47
#